data_AF-Q0PVH3-F1
#
_entry.id   AF-Q0PVH3-F1
#
_cell.length_a   1.000
_cell.length_b   1.000
_cell.length_c   1.000
_cell.angle_alpha   90.00
_cell.angle_beta   90.00
_cell.angle_gamma   90.00
#
_symmetry.space_group_name_H-M   'P 1'
#
loop_
_entity.id
_entity.type
_entity.pdbx_description
1 polymer ?
#
loop_
_entity_poly.entity_id
_entity_poly.type
_entity_poly.pdbx_seq_one_letter_code
_entity_poly.pdbx_strand_id
1 'polypeptide(L)'
;MLLISNPRHLGHPMSPGNWKRLIILLSCVFGGAEMNQQHNNPHQPMTLTWQVLSQTGSVVWEKKAVEPPWTWWPSLEPDVCALVAGLESWDIPELTASASQQARPPDSNYEHAYNQITWGTLGCSYPRARTRIARSQFYVCPRDGRSPSEARRCGGLE
;
A
#
# COMPACT_ATOMS: atom_id res chain seq x y z
N MET A 1 -2.51 -0.78 12.66
CA MET A 1 -2.97 -2.12 12.98
C MET A 1 -4.47 -2.18 12.89
N LEU A 2 -5.00 -3.24 12.31
CA LEU A 2 -6.25 -3.81 12.82
C LEU A 2 -5.90 -5.18 13.38
N LEU A 3 -5.50 -5.14 14.65
CA LEU A 3 -5.65 -6.28 15.55
C LEU A 3 -7.17 -6.39 15.79
N ILE A 4 -7.77 -7.51 15.40
CA ILE A 4 -8.97 -7.97 16.10
C ILE A 4 -8.49 -9.08 17.03
N SER A 5 -8.41 -8.74 18.32
CA SER A 5 -8.02 -9.65 19.37
C SER A 5 -9.11 -10.70 19.59
N ASN A 6 -8.79 -11.98 19.42
CA ASN A 6 -9.50 -13.04 20.11
C ASN A 6 -9.15 -12.89 21.61
N PRO A 7 -10.12 -12.71 22.55
CA PRO A 7 -9.87 -12.09 23.86
C PRO A 7 -9.17 -12.98 24.91
N ARG A 8 -8.23 -13.85 24.50
CA ARG A 8 -7.52 -14.78 25.40
C ARG A 8 -5.99 -14.75 25.37
N HIS A 9 -5.36 -13.93 24.52
CA HIS A 9 -3.88 -13.82 24.47
C HIS A 9 -3.36 -12.37 24.46
N LEU A 10 -3.54 -11.65 25.57
CA LEU A 10 -2.85 -10.38 25.87
C LEU A 10 -1.48 -10.62 26.56
N GLY A 11 -0.76 -11.69 26.18
CA GLY A 11 0.32 -12.26 26.99
C GLY A 11 1.66 -12.53 26.30
N HIS A 12 1.81 -12.18 25.02
CA HIS A 12 3.08 -12.39 24.30
C HIS A 12 3.64 -11.07 23.75
N PRO A 13 4.87 -10.67 24.13
CA PRO A 13 5.56 -9.62 23.42
C PRO A 13 5.77 -10.07 21.97
N MET A 14 5.46 -9.20 21.00
CA MET A 14 5.86 -9.45 19.62
C MET A 14 7.38 -9.55 19.60
N SER A 15 7.90 -10.70 19.14
CA SER A 15 9.34 -10.88 18.93
C SER A 15 9.86 -9.74 18.04
N PRO A 16 11.04 -9.14 18.34
CA PRO A 16 11.64 -8.10 17.52
C PRO A 16 12.12 -8.67 16.18
N GLY A 17 11.17 -8.97 15.30
CA GLY A 17 11.41 -9.33 13.91
C GLY A 17 11.91 -8.13 13.13
N ASN A 18 12.70 -8.41 12.09
CA ASN A 18 13.26 -7.39 11.21
C ASN A 18 12.19 -6.94 10.18
N TRP A 19 11.16 -6.24 10.67
CA TRP A 19 9.99 -5.83 9.89
C TRP A 19 10.32 -4.68 8.94
N LYS A 20 9.95 -4.80 7.67
CA LYS A 20 10.01 -3.67 6.71
C LYS A 20 8.77 -2.80 6.79
N ARG A 21 8.97 -1.49 6.92
CA ARG A 21 7.91 -0.48 7.02
C ARG A 21 7.32 -0.17 5.64
N LEU A 22 6.01 0.08 5.61
CA LEU A 22 5.29 0.67 4.49
C LEU A 22 4.18 1.60 5.00
N ILE A 23 3.93 2.70 4.29
CA ILE A 23 2.82 3.63 4.51
C ILE A 23 1.96 3.67 3.24
N ILE A 24 0.65 3.53 3.42
CA ILE A 24 -0.34 3.51 2.35
C ILE A 24 -1.32 4.64 2.61
N LEU A 25 -1.58 5.46 1.60
CA LEU A 25 -2.60 6.51 1.64
C LEU A 25 -3.77 6.09 0.73
N LEU A 26 -5.00 6.41 1.12
CA LEU A 26 -6.22 6.12 0.38
C LEU A 26 -6.97 7.41 0.10
N SER A 27 -7.46 7.59 -1.12
CA SER A 27 -8.37 8.68 -1.48
C SER A 27 -9.52 8.19 -2.35
N CYS A 28 -10.65 8.89 -2.26
CA CYS A 28 -11.77 8.79 -3.18
C CYS A 28 -12.00 10.18 -3.78
N VAL A 29 -11.84 10.29 -5.09
CA VAL A 29 -11.99 11.55 -5.84
C VAL A 29 -13.31 11.52 -6.60
N PHE A 30 -14.05 12.62 -6.51
CA PHE A 30 -15.36 12.81 -7.11
C PHE A 30 -15.21 13.68 -8.37
N GLY A 31 -15.26 13.05 -9.55
CA GLY A 31 -15.08 13.71 -10.85
C GLY A 31 -16.39 13.97 -11.59
N GLY A 32 -16.57 15.19 -12.05
CA GLY A 32 -17.67 15.58 -12.95
C GLY A 32 -17.30 16.84 -13.73
N ALA A 33 -17.55 16.83 -15.04
CA ALA A 33 -17.47 18.04 -15.86
C ALA A 33 -18.60 18.98 -15.43
N GLU A 34 -18.25 20.21 -15.07
CA GLU A 34 -19.14 21.27 -14.58
C GLU A 34 -20.20 20.81 -13.57
N MET A 35 -19.97 21.13 -12.29
CA MET A 35 -21.04 21.16 -11.28
C MET A 35 -22.02 22.30 -11.61
N ASN A 36 -22.81 22.11 -12.66
CA ASN A 36 -23.95 22.96 -13.01
C ASN A 36 -24.93 22.90 -11.83
N GLN A 37 -24.90 23.94 -11.00
CA GLN A 37 -25.63 24.06 -9.71
C GLN A 37 -27.17 24.09 -9.85
N GLN A 38 -27.72 23.66 -10.99
CA GLN A 38 -29.13 23.79 -11.33
C GLN A 38 -29.97 22.56 -10.96
N HIS A 39 -29.35 21.41 -10.63
CA HIS A 39 -30.10 20.21 -10.20
C HIS A 39 -29.42 19.50 -9.02
N ASN A 40 -29.90 19.80 -7.80
CA ASN A 40 -29.45 19.17 -6.55
C ASN A 40 -29.98 17.73 -6.39
N ASN A 41 -29.63 16.82 -7.29
CA ASN A 41 -29.90 15.39 -7.12
C ASN A 41 -28.74 14.71 -6.36
N PRO A 42 -28.89 14.34 -5.07
CA PRO A 42 -27.81 13.68 -4.31
C PRO A 42 -27.48 12.27 -4.81
N HIS A 43 -28.29 11.72 -5.71
CA HIS A 43 -28.10 10.41 -6.35
C HIS A 43 -27.59 10.51 -7.79
N GLN A 44 -27.20 11.69 -8.28
CA GLN A 44 -26.68 11.86 -9.63
C GLN A 44 -25.39 11.04 -9.80
N PRO A 45 -25.31 10.10 -10.76
CA PRO A 45 -24.09 9.35 -11.01
C PRO A 45 -22.96 10.27 -11.47
N MET A 46 -21.76 10.03 -10.96
CA MET A 46 -20.55 10.78 -11.31
C MET A 46 -19.33 9.86 -11.37
N THR A 47 -18.23 10.34 -11.96
CA THR A 47 -17.01 9.54 -12.09
C THR A 47 -16.29 9.48 -10.74
N LEU A 48 -16.53 8.41 -9.99
CA LEU A 48 -15.79 8.12 -8.77
C LEU A 48 -14.44 7.49 -9.12
N THR A 49 -13.37 7.96 -8.48
CA THR A 49 -12.03 7.41 -8.62
C THR A 49 -11.48 7.03 -7.25
N TRP A 50 -11.33 5.73 -7.00
CA TRP A 50 -10.56 5.24 -5.86
C TRP A 50 -9.08 5.22 -6.21
N GLN A 51 -8.24 5.80 -5.36
CA GLN A 51 -6.79 5.81 -5.53
C GLN A 51 -6.07 5.29 -4.29
N VAL A 52 -5.00 4.55 -4.52
CA VAL A 52 -4.00 4.20 -3.52
C VAL A 52 -2.74 4.99 -3.85
N LEU A 53 -2.15 5.64 -2.85
CA LEU A 53 -0.94 6.45 -3.01
C LEU A 53 0.19 5.91 -2.14
N SER A 54 1.42 6.08 -2.64
CA SER A 54 2.67 5.79 -1.92
C SER A 54 2.87 6.73 -0.73
N GLN A 55 3.90 6.44 0.09
CA GLN A 55 4.36 7.36 1.14
C GLN A 55 4.73 8.75 0.61
N THR A 56 5.17 8.85 -0.65
CA THR A 56 5.51 10.13 -1.32
C THR A 56 4.29 10.85 -1.92
N GLY A 57 3.08 10.31 -1.76
CA GLY A 57 1.85 10.89 -2.31
C GLY A 57 1.65 10.66 -3.81
N SER A 58 2.46 9.79 -4.44
CA SER A 58 2.26 9.41 -5.84
C SER A 58 1.17 8.34 -5.96
N VAL A 59 0.24 8.47 -6.90
CA VAL A 59 -0.78 7.45 -7.17
C VAL A 59 -0.10 6.20 -7.74
N VAL A 60 -0.26 5.06 -7.06
CA VAL A 60 0.34 3.76 -7.47
C VAL A 60 -0.67 2.81 -8.09
N TRP A 61 -1.96 3.04 -7.81
CA TRP A 61 -3.09 2.25 -8.29
C TRP A 61 -4.34 3.12 -8.27
N GLU A 62 -5.19 3.02 -9.27
CA GLU A 62 -6.51 3.64 -9.27
C GLU A 62 -7.57 2.76 -9.95
N LYS A 63 -8.84 2.98 -9.60
CA LYS A 63 -10.00 2.35 -10.23
C LYS A 63 -11.13 3.36 -10.34
N LYS A 64 -11.81 3.36 -11.49
CA LYS A 64 -12.85 4.33 -11.86
C LYS A 64 -14.17 3.65 -12.17
N ALA A 65 -15.28 4.27 -11.78
CA ALA A 65 -16.64 3.88 -12.15
C ALA A 65 -17.55 5.12 -12.19
N VAL A 66 -18.69 5.02 -12.88
CA VAL A 66 -19.73 6.06 -12.89
C VAL A 66 -20.85 5.59 -11.97
N GLU A 67 -20.90 6.15 -10.77
CA GLU A 67 -21.76 5.71 -9.67
C GLU A 67 -22.25 6.91 -8.86
N PRO A 68 -23.40 6.84 -8.16
CA PRO A 68 -23.81 7.86 -7.21
C PRO A 68 -22.78 8.06 -6.08
N PRO A 69 -22.69 9.26 -5.47
CA PRO A 69 -21.82 9.49 -4.32
C PRO A 69 -22.05 8.49 -3.19
N TRP A 70 -20.95 7.99 -2.60
CA TRP A 70 -20.94 7.12 -1.42
C TRP A 70 -21.56 5.71 -1.58
N THR A 71 -21.97 5.28 -2.77
CA THR A 71 -22.50 3.92 -3.01
C THR A 71 -21.43 2.90 -3.41
N TRP A 72 -20.26 3.34 -3.86
CA TRP A 72 -19.26 2.47 -4.50
C TRP A 72 -17.98 2.29 -3.67
N TRP A 73 -17.77 1.06 -3.20
CA TRP A 73 -16.66 0.65 -2.32
C TRP A 73 -15.98 -0.60 -2.90
N PRO A 74 -15.15 -0.47 -3.97
CA PRO A 74 -14.55 -1.59 -4.65
C PRO A 74 -13.37 -2.19 -3.85
N SER A 75 -13.07 -3.47 -4.11
CA SER A 75 -11.77 -4.05 -3.73
C SER A 75 -10.62 -3.24 -4.35
N LEU A 76 -9.61 -2.94 -3.52
CA LEU A 76 -8.39 -2.24 -3.90
C LEU A 76 -7.23 -3.24 -3.94
N GLU A 77 -6.49 -3.27 -5.05
CA GLU A 77 -5.47 -4.30 -5.31
C GLU A 77 -4.11 -3.68 -5.70
N PRO A 78 -3.50 -2.83 -4.85
CA PRO A 78 -2.21 -2.21 -5.12
C PRO A 78 -1.05 -3.21 -4.98
N ASP A 79 -0.04 -3.09 -5.84
CA ASP A 79 1.21 -3.84 -5.70
C ASP A 79 2.07 -3.23 -4.56
N VAL A 80 2.50 -4.06 -3.61
CA VAL A 80 3.41 -3.69 -2.52
C VAL A 80 4.71 -3.09 -3.06
N CYS A 81 5.21 -3.59 -4.19
CA CYS A 81 6.41 -3.08 -4.84
C CYS A 81 6.22 -1.70 -5.47
N ALA A 82 5.01 -1.37 -5.94
CA ALA A 82 4.68 -0.02 -6.39
C ALA A 82 4.56 0.97 -5.23
N LEU A 83 4.06 0.50 -4.08
CA LEU A 83 3.93 1.30 -2.85
C LEU A 83 5.27 1.66 -2.19
N VAL A 84 6.31 0.83 -2.34
CA VAL A 84 7.64 1.01 -1.73
C VAL A 84 8.72 1.50 -2.72
N ALA A 85 8.36 1.69 -3.98
CA ALA A 85 9.23 2.26 -5.00
C ALA A 85 9.67 3.68 -4.57
N GLY A 86 10.99 3.95 -4.63
CA GLY A 86 11.55 5.23 -4.17
C GLY A 86 11.92 5.27 -2.67
N LEU A 87 11.73 4.19 -1.89
CA LEU A 87 12.05 4.17 -0.47
C LEU A 87 13.42 3.53 -0.19
N GLU A 88 14.31 4.26 0.49
CA GLU A 88 15.67 3.82 0.88
C GLU A 88 15.69 2.55 1.76
N SER A 89 14.63 2.29 2.52
CA SER A 89 14.48 1.07 3.34
C SER A 89 14.17 -0.19 2.52
N TRP A 90 13.95 -0.03 1.22
CA TRP A 90 13.68 -1.10 0.27
C TRP A 90 14.79 -1.20 -0.78
N ASP A 91 14.89 -2.35 -1.43
CA ASP A 91 15.93 -2.71 -2.41
C ASP A 91 15.69 -2.10 -3.81
N ILE A 92 14.79 -1.12 -3.90
CA ILE A 92 14.39 -0.42 -5.13
C ILE A 92 14.30 1.12 -4.95
N PRO A 93 15.30 1.79 -4.33
CA PRO A 93 15.23 3.22 -4.06
C PRO A 93 15.26 4.07 -5.34
N GLU A 94 15.86 3.57 -6.42
CA GLU A 94 15.93 4.26 -7.72
C GLU A 94 14.70 4.04 -8.62
N LEU A 95 13.75 3.16 -8.22
CA LEU A 95 12.61 2.83 -9.08
C LEU A 95 11.41 3.73 -8.81
N THR A 96 10.75 4.14 -9.88
CA THR A 96 9.38 4.70 -9.82
C THR A 96 8.35 3.57 -9.63
N ALA A 97 7.13 3.92 -9.22
CA ALA A 97 6.04 2.96 -9.08
C ALA A 97 5.80 2.16 -10.38
N SER A 98 5.79 2.81 -11.54
CA SER A 98 5.64 2.15 -12.85
C SER A 98 6.83 1.28 -13.23
N ALA A 99 8.07 1.71 -12.96
CA ALA A 99 9.26 0.88 -13.20
C ALA A 99 9.29 -0.35 -12.28
N SER A 100 8.78 -0.24 -11.05
CA SER A 100 8.68 -1.38 -10.13
C SER A 100 7.70 -2.45 -10.62
N GLN A 101 6.64 -2.08 -11.33
CA GLN A 101 5.64 -3.02 -11.84
C GLN A 101 6.14 -3.82 -13.06
N GLN A 102 7.18 -3.34 -13.73
CA GLN A 102 7.80 -4.06 -14.85
C GLN A 102 8.55 -5.31 -14.36
N ALA A 103 8.41 -6.41 -15.09
CA ALA A 103 9.20 -7.60 -14.85
C ALA A 103 10.66 -7.34 -15.27
N ARG A 104 11.62 -7.58 -14.36
CA ARG A 104 13.04 -7.56 -14.76
C ARG A 104 13.30 -8.65 -15.80
N PRO A 105 14.10 -8.37 -16.84
CA PRO A 105 14.54 -9.39 -17.80
C PRO A 105 15.25 -10.55 -17.07
N PRO A 106 15.12 -11.80 -17.57
CA PRO A 106 15.77 -12.97 -16.96
C PRO A 106 17.30 -12.87 -16.95
N ASP A 107 17.89 -12.07 -17.84
CA ASP A 107 19.34 -12.02 -18.11
C ASP A 107 20.10 -11.01 -17.22
N SER A 108 19.46 -10.38 -16.22
CA SER A 108 20.18 -9.48 -15.30
C SER A 108 21.16 -10.27 -14.43
N ASN A 109 22.47 -10.02 -14.62
CA ASN A 109 23.63 -10.74 -14.05
C ASN A 109 23.33 -11.64 -12.83
N TYR A 110 23.46 -12.95 -13.05
CA TYR A 110 23.12 -14.02 -12.10
C TYR A 110 23.83 -13.90 -10.74
N GLU A 111 25.05 -13.34 -10.68
CA GLU A 111 25.76 -13.13 -9.40
C GLU A 111 25.02 -12.16 -8.46
N HIS A 112 24.51 -11.03 -8.98
CA HIS A 112 23.75 -10.09 -8.17
C HIS A 112 22.43 -10.70 -7.68
N ALA A 113 21.78 -11.52 -8.53
CA ALA A 113 20.63 -12.29 -8.12
C ALA A 113 21.00 -13.33 -7.04
N TYR A 114 22.10 -14.06 -7.19
CA TYR A 114 22.57 -15.08 -6.25
C TYR A 114 22.83 -14.51 -4.85
N ASN A 115 23.46 -13.34 -4.77
CA ASN A 115 23.73 -12.65 -3.50
C ASN A 115 22.44 -12.12 -2.83
N GLN A 116 21.39 -11.75 -3.57
CA GLN A 116 20.10 -11.43 -2.93
C GLN A 116 19.26 -12.67 -2.59
N ILE A 117 19.43 -13.76 -3.35
CA ILE A 117 18.77 -15.04 -3.12
C ILE A 117 19.20 -15.66 -1.78
N THR A 118 20.52 -15.68 -1.54
CA THR A 118 21.16 -16.36 -0.39
C THR A 118 20.89 -15.65 0.94
N TRP A 119 20.81 -14.32 0.96
CA TRP A 119 20.71 -13.51 2.19
C TRP A 119 19.31 -13.41 2.81
N GLY A 120 18.32 -14.15 2.30
CA GLY A 120 17.00 -14.26 2.93
C GLY A 120 16.09 -13.03 2.81
N THR A 121 16.59 -11.92 2.25
CA THR A 121 16.01 -10.58 2.37
C THR A 121 14.65 -10.42 1.69
N LEU A 122 13.74 -9.70 2.35
CA LEU A 122 12.47 -9.24 1.77
C LEU A 122 12.72 -8.01 0.88
N GLY A 123 12.21 -8.06 -0.35
CA GLY A 123 12.48 -7.04 -1.36
C GLY A 123 11.71 -7.23 -2.67
N CYS A 124 11.79 -6.20 -3.51
CA CYS A 124 11.03 -6.02 -4.73
C CYS A 124 11.89 -5.99 -6.00
N SER A 125 13.21 -6.01 -5.88
CA SER A 125 14.12 -5.87 -7.02
C SER A 125 14.25 -7.15 -7.87
N TYR A 126 14.00 -8.34 -7.32
CA TYR A 126 14.07 -9.61 -8.06
C TYR A 126 12.79 -10.46 -7.89
N PRO A 127 12.42 -11.29 -8.90
CA PRO A 127 11.24 -12.15 -8.83
C PRO A 127 11.16 -13.04 -7.59
N ARG A 128 12.28 -13.65 -7.16
CA ARG A 128 12.31 -14.51 -5.95
C ARG A 128 12.06 -13.72 -4.66
N ALA A 129 12.51 -12.47 -4.59
CA ALA A 129 12.25 -11.59 -3.45
C ALA A 129 10.76 -11.22 -3.38
N ARG A 130 10.13 -10.91 -4.53
CA ARG A 130 8.67 -10.72 -4.63
C ARG A 130 7.88 -11.98 -4.23
N THR A 131 8.32 -13.17 -4.66
CA THR A 131 7.71 -14.43 -4.22
C THR A 131 7.82 -14.66 -2.71
N ARG A 132 8.90 -14.20 -2.06
CA ARG A 132 9.01 -14.19 -0.59
C ARG A 132 8.03 -13.21 0.05
N ILE A 133 7.91 -11.97 -0.45
CA ILE A 133 6.92 -11.00 0.03
C ILE A 133 5.50 -11.58 -0.06
N ALA A 134 5.12 -12.15 -1.21
CA ALA A 134 3.80 -12.74 -1.44
C ALA A 134 3.46 -13.93 -0.51
N ARG A 135 4.46 -14.53 0.14
CA ARG A 135 4.30 -15.60 1.15
C ARG A 135 4.53 -15.12 2.58
N SER A 136 4.90 -13.86 2.78
CA SER A 136 5.22 -13.30 4.10
C SER A 136 3.96 -12.80 4.78
N GLN A 137 3.91 -12.96 6.10
CA GLN A 137 2.89 -12.33 6.92
C GLN A 137 3.14 -10.83 7.00
N PHE A 138 2.06 -10.04 6.98
CA PHE A 138 2.10 -8.59 7.15
C PHE A 138 0.95 -8.14 8.04
N TYR A 139 1.07 -6.94 8.60
CA TYR A 139 0.00 -6.26 9.31
C TYR A 139 -0.02 -4.78 8.88
N VAL A 140 -1.21 -4.19 8.75
CA VAL A 140 -1.38 -2.84 8.19
C VAL A 140 -1.32 -1.75 9.26
N CYS A 141 -0.70 -0.62 8.89
CA CYS A 141 -0.76 0.77 9.38
C CYS A 141 -1.89 1.72 8.87
N PRO A 142 -3.17 1.67 9.32
CA PRO A 142 -3.98 2.88 9.34
C PRO A 142 -3.45 3.85 10.42
N ARG A 143 -3.52 5.15 10.14
CA ARG A 143 -2.97 6.26 10.93
C ARG A 143 -4.05 7.04 11.67
N ASP A 144 -5.19 7.19 11.01
CA ASP A 144 -6.31 8.04 11.39
C ASP A 144 -7.42 7.22 12.08
N GLY A 145 -8.39 7.89 12.70
CA GLY A 145 -9.44 7.21 13.49
C GLY A 145 -8.98 6.58 14.82
N ARG A 146 -7.69 6.61 15.15
CA ARG A 146 -7.15 6.16 16.44
C ARG A 146 -7.57 7.09 17.58
N SER A 147 -7.87 6.55 18.77
CA SER A 147 -8.07 7.36 19.96
C SER A 147 -6.77 8.07 20.39
N PRO A 148 -6.85 9.18 21.15
CA PRO A 148 -5.66 9.84 21.72
C PRO A 148 -4.81 8.94 22.64
N SER A 149 -5.37 7.83 23.13
CA SER A 149 -4.64 6.84 23.94
C SER A 149 -3.81 5.87 23.07
N GLU A 150 -4.30 5.56 21.87
CA GLU A 150 -3.64 4.65 20.93
C GLU A 150 -2.60 5.39 20.08
N ALA A 151 -2.90 6.64 19.68
CA ALA A 151 -1.93 7.49 19.00
C ALA A 151 -0.64 7.66 19.83
N ARG A 152 -0.76 7.86 21.15
CA ARG A 152 0.39 7.96 22.08
C ARG A 152 1.13 6.64 22.30
N ARG A 153 0.46 5.48 22.23
CA ARG A 153 1.07 4.15 22.46
C ARG A 153 1.70 3.55 21.21
N CYS A 154 1.10 3.79 20.05
CA CYS A 154 1.46 3.13 18.79
C CYS A 154 2.39 3.97 17.89
N GLY A 155 2.77 5.17 18.31
CA GLY A 155 3.75 6.00 17.62
C GLY A 155 3.29 6.66 16.31
N GLY A 156 4.27 7.33 15.69
CA GLY A 156 4.13 8.16 14.49
C GLY A 156 4.77 7.56 13.24
N LEU A 157 5.32 8.44 12.38
CA LEU A 157 5.92 8.08 11.09
C LEU A 157 7.41 7.69 11.15
N GLU A 158 8.03 7.84 12.31
CA GLU A 158 9.43 7.49 12.64
C GLU A 158 9.68 5.98 12.58
#